data_AF-A0A7W1KN59-F1
#
_entry.id   AF-A0A7W1KN59-F1
#
_cell.length_a   1.000
_cell.length_b   1.000
_cell.length_c   1.000
_cell.angle_alpha   90.00
_cell.angle_beta   90.00
_cell.angle_gamma   90.00
#
_symmetry.space_group_name_H-M   'P 1'
#
loop_
_entity.id
_entity.type
_entity.pdbx_description
1 polymer ?
#
loop_
_entity_poly.entity_id
_entity_poly.type
_entity_poly.pdbx_seq_one_letter_code
_entity_poly.pdbx_strand_id
1 'polypeptide(L)'
;MSFRQTTVSGFPAVALRSAELEVVAIPSLGMKLTNLRRLGGREWLWRSDQIPLAPPRAGASYVETADSGGWDECFPTVGPCPVPGAPPGTPPLPDHGELWTATWISSVSDTSQGTTLVGSAKGAVFPYEFHRQITLDPQEPVVRFRYLLRHTGDKPFPWIWSAHPLLNVQPGSVLSLPGVNQVKLAAVHGRVDLHPDDMVSWPGAIGGEAARFTFPENGGWAVKAFGDLGPEGRMMLTDPRMGERLEFVVRREEVPQVGVWINCRGWAPPGRVPYYNLALEPCFGAPDRLDLAVAEWHTAQTLHPGEERAWSLDVRLFGGEVSPSPR
;
A
#
# COMPACT_ATOMS: atom_id res chain seq x y z
N MET A 1 22.27 9.66 15.20
CA MET A 1 21.85 8.24 15.31
C MET A 1 20.95 7.95 14.13
N SER A 2 21.28 6.89 13.40
CA SER A 2 20.61 6.34 12.21
C SER A 2 19.23 5.76 12.51
N PHE A 3 19.01 5.26 13.73
CA PHE A 3 17.70 4.85 14.20
C PHE A 3 17.56 5.08 15.70
N ARG A 4 16.32 5.13 16.19
CA ARG A 4 15.99 5.21 17.62
C ARG A 4 14.69 4.48 17.94
N GLN A 5 14.60 3.93 19.14
CA GLN A 5 13.34 3.51 19.72
C GLN A 5 12.50 4.74 20.08
N THR A 6 11.19 4.66 19.85
CA THR A 6 10.24 5.74 20.13
C THR A 6 8.85 5.15 20.40
N THR A 7 7.85 6.01 20.51
CA THR A 7 6.46 5.61 20.76
C THR A 7 5.54 6.36 19.81
N VAL A 8 4.59 5.67 19.20
CA VAL A 8 3.52 6.25 18.38
C VAL A 8 2.19 5.81 18.95
N SER A 9 1.38 6.75 19.44
CA SER A 9 0.06 6.48 20.05
C SER A 9 0.09 5.38 21.13
N GLY A 10 1.15 5.35 21.94
CA GLY A 10 1.35 4.36 23.00
C GLY A 10 2.02 3.05 22.57
N PHE A 11 2.23 2.82 21.28
CA PHE A 11 2.91 1.62 20.78
C PHE A 11 4.42 1.83 20.64
N PRO A 12 5.26 0.87 21.08
CA PRO A 12 6.69 0.87 20.78
C PRO A 12 6.93 0.92 19.26
N ALA A 13 7.78 1.83 18.84
CA ALA A 13 8.06 2.10 17.44
C ALA A 13 9.57 2.28 17.21
N VAL A 14 10.00 2.07 15.96
CA VAL A 14 11.37 2.31 15.52
C VAL A 14 11.36 3.42 14.48
N ALA A 15 12.05 4.52 14.76
CA ALA A 15 12.27 5.59 13.80
C ALA A 15 13.63 5.39 13.13
N LEU A 16 13.64 5.15 11.82
CA LEU A 16 14.82 5.11 10.96
C LEU A 16 15.00 6.50 10.34
N ARG A 17 16.23 7.00 10.30
CA ARG A 17 16.54 8.34 9.81
C ARG A 17 17.88 8.38 9.09
N SER A 18 17.88 8.89 7.86
CA SER A 18 19.09 9.28 7.14
C SER A 18 19.33 10.79 7.24
N ALA A 19 20.27 11.33 6.46
CA ALA A 19 20.43 12.77 6.31
C ALA A 19 19.24 13.43 5.58
N GLU A 20 18.44 12.65 4.84
CA GLU A 20 17.44 13.17 3.92
C GLU A 20 15.99 12.86 4.33
N LEU A 21 15.75 11.73 4.99
CA LEU A 21 14.37 11.29 5.28
C LEU A 21 14.23 10.53 6.62
N GLU A 22 12.98 10.39 7.06
CA GLU A 22 12.58 9.59 8.23
C GLU A 22 11.44 8.63 7.87
N VAL A 23 11.56 7.39 8.35
CA VAL A 23 10.49 6.38 8.34
C VAL A 23 10.25 5.91 9.76
N VAL A 24 8.99 5.76 10.17
CA VAL A 24 8.64 5.23 11.50
C VAL A 24 7.79 3.99 11.34
N ALA A 25 8.23 2.88 11.92
CA ALA A 25 7.54 1.59 11.89
C ALA A 25 7.07 1.18 13.29
N ILE A 26 5.93 0.49 13.36
CA ILE A 26 5.42 -0.15 14.58
C ILE A 26 5.45 -1.67 14.36
N PRO A 27 6.50 -2.37 14.82
CA PRO A 27 6.64 -3.81 14.59
C PRO A 27 5.46 -4.65 15.11
N SER A 28 4.88 -4.26 16.25
CA SER A 28 3.77 -4.97 16.89
C SER A 28 2.42 -4.81 16.17
N LEU A 29 2.32 -3.93 15.18
CA LEU A 29 1.13 -3.73 14.36
C LEU A 29 1.42 -4.16 12.92
N GLY A 30 1.82 -5.41 12.72
CA GLY A 30 2.08 -5.94 11.38
C GLY A 30 3.25 -5.28 10.64
N MET A 31 4.24 -4.72 11.36
CA MET A 31 5.29 -3.88 10.79
C MET A 31 4.76 -2.65 10.01
N LYS A 32 3.60 -2.11 10.41
CA LYS A 32 2.99 -0.91 9.82
C LYS A 32 3.94 0.27 9.83
N LEU A 33 4.03 1.00 8.72
CA LEU A 33 4.69 2.31 8.69
C LEU A 33 3.68 3.41 9.00
N THR A 34 4.06 4.35 9.86
CA THR A 34 3.19 5.46 10.30
C THR A 34 3.69 6.82 9.86
N ASN A 35 4.95 6.89 9.41
CA ASN A 35 5.56 8.08 8.86
C ASN A 35 6.44 7.72 7.66
N LEU A 36 6.40 8.55 6.63
CA LEU A 36 7.33 8.58 5.52
C LEU A 36 7.46 10.04 5.06
N ARG A 37 8.61 10.65 5.25
CA ARG A 37 8.83 12.07 4.91
C ARG A 37 10.29 12.40 4.70
N ARG A 38 10.55 13.44 3.90
CA ARG A 38 11.85 14.13 3.96
C ARG A 38 11.99 14.86 5.28
N LEU A 39 13.23 15.08 5.72
CA LEU A 39 13.49 15.96 6.85
C LEU A 39 13.09 17.39 6.48
N GLY A 40 12.11 17.96 7.20
CA GLY A 40 11.56 19.28 6.92
C GLY A 40 10.51 19.33 5.80
N GLY A 41 10.19 18.19 5.18
CA GLY A 41 9.11 18.08 4.20
C GLY A 41 7.77 17.65 4.81
N ARG A 42 6.77 17.46 3.96
CA ARG A 42 5.44 17.00 4.38
C ARG A 42 5.43 15.53 4.79
N GLU A 43 4.43 15.16 5.60
CA GLU A 43 4.11 13.75 5.86
C GLU A 43 3.29 13.19 4.69
N TRP A 44 3.75 12.08 4.11
CA TRP A 44 3.11 11.42 2.98
C TRP A 44 2.06 10.39 3.39
N LEU A 45 2.20 9.73 4.54
CA LEU A 45 1.23 8.74 4.98
C LEU A 45 0.03 9.42 5.63
N TRP A 46 -1.16 9.12 5.13
CA TRP A 46 -2.42 9.53 5.72
C TRP A 46 -2.63 8.84 7.06
N ARG A 47 -3.34 9.50 7.96
CA ARG A 47 -3.78 8.95 9.24
C ARG A 47 -5.25 9.28 9.42
N SER A 48 -6.01 8.29 9.88
CA SER A 48 -7.40 8.48 10.25
C SER A 48 -7.49 9.33 11.51
N ASP A 49 -8.37 10.32 11.50
CA ASP A 49 -8.79 11.07 12.68
C ASP A 49 -9.95 10.39 13.43
N GLN A 50 -10.50 9.30 12.88
CA GLN A 50 -11.67 8.60 13.38
C GLN A 50 -11.38 7.18 13.88
N ILE A 51 -10.30 6.55 13.40
CA ILE A 51 -9.88 5.20 13.79
C ILE A 51 -8.45 5.28 14.37
N PRO A 52 -8.29 5.14 15.69
CA PRO A 52 -6.96 5.15 16.30
C PRO A 52 -6.20 3.86 15.99
N LEU A 53 -4.88 3.90 16.16
CA LEU A 53 -4.07 2.67 16.23
C LEU A 53 -4.56 1.81 17.40
N ALA A 54 -4.76 0.53 17.14
CA ALA A 54 -5.21 -0.45 18.12
C ALA A 54 -4.41 -1.76 17.98
N PRO A 55 -4.30 -2.56 19.05
CA PRO A 55 -3.68 -3.88 18.94
C PRO A 55 -4.41 -4.74 17.89
N PRO A 56 -3.69 -5.49 17.06
CA PRO A 56 -4.31 -6.29 16.03
C PRO A 56 -5.15 -7.41 16.65
N ARG A 57 -6.28 -7.72 16.01
CA ARG A 57 -7.15 -8.82 16.42
C ARG A 57 -7.41 -9.71 15.21
N ALA A 58 -6.92 -10.94 15.25
CA ALA A 58 -7.14 -11.92 14.20
C ALA A 58 -8.64 -12.08 13.89
N GLY A 59 -9.00 -12.06 12.61
CA GLY A 59 -10.38 -12.16 12.13
C GLY A 59 -11.24 -10.91 12.33
N ALA A 60 -10.70 -9.81 12.89
CA ALA A 60 -11.41 -8.54 12.91
C ALA A 60 -11.50 -7.93 11.51
N SER A 61 -12.51 -7.10 11.27
CA SER A 61 -12.55 -6.26 10.08
C SER A 61 -11.46 -5.19 10.17
N TYR A 62 -10.63 -5.12 9.12
CA TYR A 62 -9.61 -4.09 9.00
C TYR A 62 -10.26 -2.73 8.87
N VAL A 63 -11.27 -2.60 8.00
CA VAL A 63 -11.94 -1.33 7.74
C VAL A 63 -12.62 -0.75 8.99
N GLU A 64 -13.12 -1.59 9.90
CA GLU A 64 -13.74 -1.12 11.13
C GLU A 64 -12.75 -0.81 12.25
N THR A 65 -11.64 -1.56 12.34
CA THR A 65 -10.79 -1.59 13.55
C THR A 65 -9.35 -1.14 13.34
N ALA A 66 -8.85 -1.14 12.10
CA ALA A 66 -7.44 -0.99 11.80
C ALA A 66 -7.11 -0.01 10.65
N ASP A 67 -8.12 0.50 9.93
CA ASP A 67 -8.02 1.53 8.89
C ASP A 67 -7.70 2.93 9.45
N SER A 68 -6.59 2.95 10.20
CA SER A 68 -6.01 4.05 10.94
C SER A 68 -5.02 4.87 10.09
N GLY A 69 -4.82 4.47 8.83
CA GLY A 69 -3.82 5.02 7.94
C GLY A 69 -2.45 4.33 8.05
N GLY A 70 -1.44 4.93 7.43
CA GLY A 70 -0.10 4.38 7.36
C GLY A 70 0.12 3.48 6.13
N TRP A 71 1.01 2.50 6.28
CA TRP A 71 1.35 1.52 5.25
C TRP A 71 1.36 0.12 5.84
N ASP A 72 0.46 -0.71 5.33
CA ASP A 72 0.34 -2.14 5.64
C ASP A 72 0.76 -3.03 4.48
N GLU A 73 1.00 -4.31 4.77
CA GLU A 73 1.23 -5.34 3.76
C GLU A 73 0.00 -6.26 3.73
N CYS A 74 -0.61 -6.42 2.56
CA CYS A 74 -1.76 -7.29 2.37
C CYS A 74 -1.34 -8.57 1.65
N PHE A 75 -1.52 -9.71 2.30
CA PHE A 75 -1.23 -11.05 1.77
C PHE A 75 -1.96 -12.10 2.61
N PRO A 76 -2.54 -13.16 2.02
CA PRO A 76 -2.57 -13.54 0.60
C PRO A 76 -3.76 -12.94 -0.17
N THR A 77 -4.53 -12.05 0.47
CA THR A 77 -5.70 -11.34 -0.05
C THR A 77 -5.71 -9.92 0.50
N VAL A 78 -6.49 -9.02 -0.10
CA VAL A 78 -6.76 -7.67 0.43
C VAL A 78 -8.19 -7.60 1.00
N GLY A 79 -9.19 -8.11 0.29
CA GLY A 79 -10.55 -8.24 0.79
C GLY A 79 -10.76 -9.61 1.47
N PRO A 80 -11.62 -9.71 2.49
CA PRO A 80 -11.98 -10.99 3.08
C PRO A 80 -12.71 -11.85 2.04
N CYS A 81 -12.36 -13.13 1.95
CA CYS A 81 -12.96 -14.04 0.99
C CYS A 81 -12.85 -15.51 1.42
N PRO A 82 -13.66 -16.42 0.86
CA PRO A 82 -13.41 -17.86 0.98
C PRO A 82 -12.00 -18.22 0.49
N VAL A 83 -11.42 -19.26 1.08
CA VAL A 83 -10.19 -19.87 0.55
C VAL A 83 -10.51 -20.55 -0.78
N PRO A 84 -9.88 -20.18 -1.91
CA PRO A 84 -10.23 -20.76 -3.20
C PRO A 84 -10.04 -22.28 -3.21
N GLY A 85 -11.07 -23.01 -3.62
CA GLY A 85 -11.07 -24.48 -3.68
C GLY A 85 -11.13 -25.21 -2.34
N ALA A 86 -11.30 -24.50 -1.21
CA ALA A 86 -11.45 -25.14 0.09
C ALA A 86 -12.85 -25.74 0.30
N PRO A 87 -12.99 -26.78 1.15
CA PRO A 87 -14.29 -27.35 1.49
C PRO A 87 -15.27 -26.33 2.12
N PRO A 88 -16.59 -26.53 1.98
CA PRO A 88 -17.58 -25.75 2.72
C PRO A 88 -17.32 -25.77 4.22
N GLY A 89 -17.40 -24.60 4.87
CA GLY A 89 -17.15 -24.45 6.30
C GLY A 89 -15.69 -24.16 6.68
N THR A 90 -14.75 -24.15 5.73
CA THR A 90 -13.41 -23.60 5.99
C THR A 90 -13.50 -22.11 6.32
N PRO A 91 -12.86 -21.63 7.41
CA PRO A 91 -12.82 -20.21 7.73
C PRO A 91 -12.29 -19.37 6.55
N PRO A 92 -12.86 -18.18 6.29
CA PRO A 92 -12.42 -17.33 5.19
C PRO A 92 -11.02 -16.76 5.45
N LEU A 93 -10.35 -16.34 4.39
CA LEU A 93 -9.18 -15.48 4.48
C LEU A 93 -9.58 -14.13 5.10
N PRO A 94 -8.77 -13.59 6.03
CA PRO A 94 -9.10 -12.38 6.76
C PRO A 94 -9.06 -11.12 5.87
N ASP A 95 -9.81 -10.11 6.28
CA ASP A 95 -9.77 -8.76 5.71
C ASP A 95 -8.35 -8.19 5.81
N HIS A 96 -7.81 -7.68 4.71
CA HIS A 96 -6.43 -7.23 4.50
C HIS A 96 -5.36 -8.31 4.68
N GLY A 97 -5.75 -9.59 4.65
CA GLY A 97 -4.84 -10.71 4.75
C GLY A 97 -4.28 -10.92 6.15
N GLU A 98 -3.28 -11.78 6.26
CA GLU A 98 -2.79 -12.29 7.53
C GLU A 98 -1.74 -11.38 8.17
N LEU A 99 -0.97 -10.63 7.36
CA LEU A 99 0.25 -9.94 7.78
C LEU A 99 0.03 -8.78 8.75
N TRP A 100 -1.08 -8.03 8.63
CA TRP A 100 -1.35 -6.89 9.50
C TRP A 100 -1.67 -7.30 10.95
N THR A 101 -2.12 -8.55 11.16
CA THR A 101 -2.33 -9.14 12.49
C THR A 101 -1.25 -10.09 12.95
N ALA A 102 -0.31 -10.45 12.06
CA ALA A 102 0.74 -11.40 12.37
C ALA A 102 1.73 -10.84 13.39
N THR A 103 2.33 -11.74 14.16
CA THR A 103 3.50 -11.42 14.98
C THR A 103 4.73 -11.38 14.09
N TRP A 104 5.40 -10.23 14.05
CA TRP A 104 6.66 -10.06 13.33
C TRP A 104 7.85 -10.20 14.25
N ILE A 105 8.86 -10.93 13.80
CA ILE A 105 10.20 -10.92 14.40
C ILE A 105 11.00 -9.90 13.61
N SER A 106 11.47 -8.84 14.26
CA SER A 106 12.15 -7.73 13.58
C SER A 106 13.43 -7.30 14.27
N SER A 107 14.38 -6.79 13.49
CA SER A 107 15.58 -6.13 14.00
C SER A 107 15.95 -4.94 13.12
N VAL A 108 16.62 -3.97 13.72
CA VAL A 108 17.15 -2.79 13.02
C VAL A 108 18.65 -2.73 13.21
N SER A 109 19.37 -2.44 12.13
CA SER A 109 20.83 -2.33 12.13
C SER A 109 21.30 -1.36 11.06
N ASP A 110 22.51 -0.83 11.24
CA ASP A 110 23.21 -0.14 10.16
C ASP A 110 23.95 -1.16 9.31
N THR A 111 23.85 -0.99 7.99
CA THR A 111 24.55 -1.79 6.99
C THR A 111 25.35 -0.88 6.07
N SER A 112 26.21 -1.43 5.21
CA SER A 112 26.88 -0.64 4.18
C SER A 112 25.92 0.00 3.18
N GLN A 113 24.69 -0.52 3.06
CA GLN A 113 23.63 0.01 2.19
C GLN A 113 22.76 1.07 2.88
N GLY A 114 23.03 1.37 4.16
CA GLY A 114 22.25 2.28 4.99
C GLY A 114 21.54 1.59 6.15
N THR A 115 20.69 2.35 6.84
CA THR A 115 19.96 1.88 8.03
C THR A 115 18.80 1.00 7.60
N THR A 116 18.76 -0.22 8.12
CA THR A 116 17.87 -1.27 7.64
C THR A 116 17.05 -1.85 8.77
N LEU A 117 15.72 -1.89 8.58
CA LEU A 117 14.78 -2.64 9.38
C LEU A 117 14.40 -3.90 8.62
N VAL A 118 14.68 -5.06 9.19
CA VAL A 118 14.23 -6.36 8.67
C VAL A 118 13.15 -6.92 9.56
N GLY A 119 12.19 -7.62 8.98
CA GLY A 119 11.22 -8.41 9.72
C GLY A 119 10.75 -9.63 8.94
N SER A 120 10.33 -10.66 9.66
CA SER A 120 9.61 -11.79 9.08
C SER A 120 8.37 -12.18 9.88
N ALA A 121 7.39 -12.72 9.18
CA ALA A 121 6.15 -13.27 9.72
C ALA A 121 5.81 -14.59 9.02
N LYS A 122 5.07 -15.45 9.71
CA LYS A 122 4.56 -16.71 9.17
C LYS A 122 3.06 -16.64 8.97
N GLY A 123 2.59 -17.27 7.90
CA GLY A 123 1.16 -17.47 7.68
C GLY A 123 0.55 -18.39 8.73
N ALA A 124 -0.66 -18.05 9.16
CA ALA A 124 -1.52 -18.87 10.01
C ALA A 124 -2.49 -19.73 9.18
N VAL A 125 -2.99 -19.22 8.05
CA VAL A 125 -3.91 -19.97 7.17
C VAL A 125 -3.15 -20.71 6.08
N PHE A 126 -2.25 -20.03 5.36
CA PHE A 126 -1.37 -20.68 4.39
C PHE A 126 0.05 -20.93 4.95
N PRO A 127 0.71 -22.02 4.53
CA PRO A 127 2.06 -22.35 5.01
C PRO A 127 3.12 -21.55 4.24
N TYR A 128 3.40 -20.34 4.72
CA TYR A 128 4.45 -19.49 4.17
C TYR A 128 5.24 -18.74 5.24
N GLU A 129 6.41 -18.25 4.83
CA GLU A 129 7.15 -17.21 5.53
C GLU A 129 7.32 -15.99 4.62
N PHE A 130 6.99 -14.81 5.14
CA PHE A 130 7.11 -13.54 4.44
C PHE A 130 8.17 -12.69 5.14
N HIS A 131 9.14 -12.21 4.37
CA HIS A 131 10.21 -11.33 4.83
C HIS A 131 10.07 -9.98 4.17
N ARG A 132 10.27 -8.92 4.96
CA ARG A 132 10.31 -7.53 4.50
C ARG A 132 11.56 -6.87 5.03
N GLN A 133 12.29 -6.21 4.13
CA GLN A 133 13.41 -5.36 4.46
C GLN A 133 13.11 -3.93 4.00
N ILE A 134 13.41 -2.96 4.87
CA ILE A 134 13.24 -1.52 4.62
C ILE A 134 14.59 -0.85 4.88
N THR A 135 15.24 -0.39 3.84
CA THR A 135 16.56 0.26 3.92
C THR A 135 16.45 1.73 3.52
N LEU A 136 16.88 2.62 4.40
CA LEU A 136 17.07 4.03 4.08
C LEU A 136 18.43 4.21 3.41
N ASP A 137 18.44 4.80 2.23
CA ASP A 137 19.70 5.19 1.61
C ASP A 137 20.45 6.21 2.49
N PRO A 138 21.78 6.06 2.66
CA PRO A 138 22.53 6.96 3.52
C PRO A 138 22.68 8.39 2.97
N GLN A 139 22.56 8.59 1.65
CA GLN A 139 22.89 9.84 0.96
C GLN A 139 21.72 10.39 0.14
N GLU A 140 20.80 9.55 -0.31
CA GLU A 140 19.68 9.94 -1.15
C GLU A 140 18.35 9.86 -0.38
N PRO A 141 17.33 10.64 -0.78
CA PRO A 141 15.98 10.56 -0.22
C PRO A 141 15.23 9.32 -0.76
N VAL A 142 15.80 8.13 -0.56
CA VAL A 142 15.29 6.85 -1.08
C VAL A 142 15.08 5.84 0.05
N VAL A 143 13.92 5.20 0.06
CA VAL A 143 13.61 4.01 0.87
C VAL A 143 13.51 2.81 -0.05
N ARG A 144 14.32 1.79 0.20
CA ARG A 144 14.33 0.55 -0.59
C ARG A 144 13.64 -0.55 0.18
N PHE A 145 12.61 -1.11 -0.42
CA PHE A 145 11.91 -2.28 0.06
C PHE A 145 12.39 -3.52 -0.71
N ARG A 146 12.67 -4.59 0.04
CA ARG A 146 12.93 -5.92 -0.53
C ARG A 146 12.04 -6.93 0.18
N TYR A 147 11.45 -7.79 -0.61
CA TYR A 147 10.49 -8.79 -0.15
C TYR A 147 10.97 -10.18 -0.54
N LEU A 148 10.69 -11.15 0.33
CA LEU A 148 10.90 -12.57 0.05
C LEU A 148 9.74 -13.37 0.64
N LEU A 149 9.04 -14.10 -0.22
CA LEU A 149 7.99 -15.04 0.12
C LEU A 149 8.51 -16.46 -0.08
N ARG A 150 8.36 -17.31 0.93
CA ARG A 150 8.77 -18.72 0.89
C ARG A 150 7.58 -19.62 1.18
N HIS A 151 7.39 -20.65 0.37
CA HIS A 151 6.47 -21.72 0.68
C HIS A 151 7.09 -22.65 1.73
N THR A 152 6.34 -22.99 2.79
CA THR A 152 6.83 -23.84 3.88
C THR A 152 5.99 -25.10 4.10
N GLY A 153 5.08 -25.41 3.18
CA GLY A 153 4.20 -26.58 3.24
C GLY A 153 4.41 -27.55 2.08
N ASP A 154 3.38 -28.34 1.78
CA ASP A 154 3.42 -29.44 0.82
C ASP A 154 2.39 -29.33 -0.32
N LYS A 155 1.49 -28.34 -0.28
CA LYS A 155 0.47 -28.10 -1.32
C LYS A 155 0.55 -26.68 -1.88
N PRO A 156 0.43 -26.50 -3.20
CA PRO A 156 0.39 -25.16 -3.78
C PRO A 156 -0.84 -24.40 -3.30
N PHE A 157 -0.74 -23.07 -3.20
CA PHE A 157 -1.88 -22.21 -2.91
C PHE A 157 -1.85 -20.93 -3.76
N PRO A 158 -3.02 -20.38 -4.12
CA PRO A 158 -3.09 -19.13 -4.84
C PRO A 158 -2.83 -17.95 -3.90
N TRP A 159 -2.31 -16.85 -4.42
CA TRP A 159 -2.07 -15.63 -3.66
C TRP A 159 -2.15 -14.37 -4.53
N ILE A 160 -2.48 -13.27 -3.86
CA ILE A 160 -2.24 -11.91 -4.32
C ILE A 160 -1.46 -11.17 -3.22
N TRP A 161 -0.78 -10.09 -3.60
CA TRP A 161 -0.09 -9.21 -2.65
C TRP A 161 -0.32 -7.77 -3.03
N SER A 162 -0.48 -6.92 -2.03
CA SER A 162 -0.55 -5.47 -2.21
C SER A 162 0.29 -4.79 -1.13
N ALA A 163 1.24 -3.95 -1.54
CA ALA A 163 1.72 -2.90 -0.66
C ALA A 163 0.59 -1.89 -0.49
N HIS A 164 0.16 -1.62 0.74
CA HIS A 164 -1.05 -0.84 1.01
C HIS A 164 -0.76 0.49 1.74
N PRO A 165 -0.02 1.44 1.12
CA PRO A 165 0.15 2.78 1.68
C PRO A 165 -1.10 3.62 1.46
N LEU A 166 -1.67 4.11 2.56
CA LEU A 166 -2.66 5.18 2.56
C LEU A 166 -1.92 6.52 2.60
N LEU A 167 -2.05 7.29 1.52
CA LEU A 167 -1.36 8.54 1.27
C LEU A 167 -2.23 9.75 1.58
N ASN A 168 -1.59 10.74 2.19
CA ASN A 168 -2.15 12.03 2.48
C ASN A 168 -2.21 12.87 1.21
N VAL A 169 -3.43 13.15 0.75
CA VAL A 169 -3.73 13.97 -0.43
C VAL A 169 -4.58 15.16 -0.03
N GLN A 170 -4.53 16.22 -0.83
CA GLN A 170 -5.35 17.41 -0.65
C GLN A 170 -5.89 17.87 -2.01
N PRO A 171 -6.89 18.76 -2.06
CA PRO A 171 -7.31 19.37 -3.31
C PRO A 171 -6.11 19.94 -4.07
N GLY A 172 -6.02 19.63 -5.36
CA GLY A 172 -4.90 19.97 -6.23
C GLY A 172 -3.76 18.95 -6.27
N SER A 173 -3.67 17.98 -5.34
CA SER A 173 -2.68 16.90 -5.45
C SER A 173 -2.80 16.21 -6.81
N VAL A 174 -1.66 15.81 -7.39
CA VAL A 174 -1.64 15.20 -8.73
C VAL A 174 -1.09 13.78 -8.64
N LEU A 175 -1.93 12.79 -8.95
CA LEU A 175 -1.53 11.40 -9.17
C LEU A 175 -1.16 11.22 -10.63
N SER A 176 0.01 10.68 -10.92
CA SER A 176 0.46 10.37 -12.28
C SER A 176 0.89 8.91 -12.38
N LEU A 177 0.29 8.19 -13.33
CA LEU A 177 0.60 6.79 -13.63
C LEU A 177 1.03 6.64 -15.11
N PRO A 178 2.28 6.99 -15.46
CA PRO A 178 2.74 6.96 -16.85
C PRO A 178 2.60 5.57 -17.47
N GLY A 179 2.03 5.50 -18.67
CA GLY A 179 1.84 4.26 -19.42
C GLY A 179 0.64 3.41 -18.98
N VAL A 180 -0.10 3.80 -17.93
CA VAL A 180 -1.40 3.21 -17.60
C VAL A 180 -2.48 3.88 -18.44
N ASN A 181 -3.11 3.13 -19.34
CA ASN A 181 -4.09 3.68 -20.28
C ASN A 181 -5.53 3.26 -19.97
N GLN A 182 -5.71 2.15 -19.25
CA GLN A 182 -7.01 1.60 -18.90
C GLN A 182 -6.92 0.96 -17.53
N VAL A 183 -8.04 1.01 -16.79
CA VAL A 183 -8.20 0.37 -15.50
C VAL A 183 -9.53 -0.36 -15.44
N LYS A 184 -9.60 -1.43 -14.67
CA LYS A 184 -10.85 -2.11 -14.33
C LYS A 184 -11.32 -1.66 -12.95
N LEU A 185 -12.57 -1.25 -12.83
CA LEU A 185 -13.15 -0.77 -11.58
C LEU A 185 -13.54 -1.96 -10.70
N ALA A 186 -13.15 -1.95 -9.42
CA ALA A 186 -13.51 -2.98 -8.45
C ALA A 186 -14.58 -2.49 -7.47
N ALA A 187 -14.62 -1.18 -7.19
CA ALA A 187 -15.64 -0.57 -6.34
C ALA A 187 -15.91 0.87 -6.79
N VAL A 188 -17.17 1.29 -6.72
CA VAL A 188 -17.62 2.64 -7.07
C VAL A 188 -18.63 3.13 -6.04
N HIS A 189 -18.42 4.33 -5.52
CA HIS A 189 -19.30 5.00 -4.56
C HIS A 189 -19.57 6.43 -5.02
N GLY A 190 -20.83 6.86 -4.97
CA GLY A 190 -21.21 8.25 -5.27
C GLY A 190 -21.12 8.66 -6.74
N ARG A 191 -21.01 7.68 -7.67
CA ARG A 191 -21.02 7.90 -9.12
C ARG A 191 -22.13 7.04 -9.73
N VAL A 192 -22.84 7.59 -10.71
CA VAL A 192 -23.93 6.90 -11.44
C VAL A 192 -23.54 6.53 -12.87
N ASP A 193 -22.44 7.10 -13.34
CA ASP A 193 -21.87 6.93 -14.68
C ASP A 193 -20.82 5.81 -14.74
N LEU A 194 -20.46 5.22 -13.60
CA LEU A 194 -19.46 4.16 -13.46
C LEU A 194 -20.02 3.03 -12.60
N HIS A 195 -19.67 1.79 -12.93
CA HIS A 195 -20.08 0.60 -12.21
C HIS A 195 -18.87 -0.30 -11.91
N PRO A 196 -18.93 -1.13 -10.85
CA PRO A 196 -17.97 -2.20 -10.66
C PRO A 196 -17.86 -3.09 -11.91
N ASP A 197 -16.66 -3.62 -12.15
CA ASP A 197 -16.23 -4.38 -13.32
C ASP A 197 -16.14 -3.63 -14.65
N ASP A 198 -16.53 -2.35 -14.71
CA ASP A 198 -16.31 -1.52 -15.90
C ASP A 198 -14.81 -1.43 -16.21
N MET A 199 -14.49 -1.60 -17.49
CA MET A 199 -13.15 -1.38 -18.03
C MET A 199 -13.09 0.00 -18.70
N VAL A 200 -12.34 0.94 -18.11
CA VAL A 200 -12.43 2.36 -18.45
C VAL A 200 -11.07 2.99 -18.71
N SER A 201 -11.03 4.02 -19.57
CA SER A 201 -9.79 4.75 -19.88
C SER A 201 -9.27 5.48 -18.64
N TRP A 202 -7.96 5.33 -18.37
CA TRP A 202 -7.29 6.00 -17.28
C TRP A 202 -6.60 7.30 -17.72
N PRO A 203 -6.69 8.39 -16.93
CA PRO A 203 -7.67 8.67 -15.87
C PRO A 203 -8.93 9.36 -16.43
N GLY A 204 -9.12 9.38 -17.76
CA GLY A 204 -10.20 10.11 -18.42
C GLY A 204 -11.60 9.80 -17.90
N ALA A 205 -11.91 8.52 -17.64
CA ALA A 205 -13.23 8.11 -17.15
C ALA A 205 -13.55 8.59 -15.72
N ILE A 206 -12.52 8.93 -14.94
CA ILE A 206 -12.68 9.53 -13.61
C ILE A 206 -12.43 11.05 -13.61
N GLY A 207 -12.32 11.67 -14.78
CA GLY A 207 -12.17 13.12 -14.93
C GLY A 207 -10.72 13.62 -14.89
N GLY A 208 -9.73 12.77 -15.16
CA GLY A 208 -8.33 13.19 -15.31
C GLY A 208 -7.89 13.39 -16.77
N GLU A 209 -6.65 13.85 -16.97
CA GLU A 209 -6.09 14.19 -18.29
C GLU A 209 -4.66 13.64 -18.44
N ALA A 210 -4.31 13.12 -19.63
CA ALA A 210 -2.93 12.74 -20.00
C ALA A 210 -2.15 11.93 -18.94
N ALA A 211 -2.73 10.81 -18.46
CA ALA A 211 -2.18 9.96 -17.38
C ALA A 211 -2.13 10.60 -15.97
N ARG A 212 -2.68 11.81 -15.81
CA ARG A 212 -2.67 12.59 -14.56
C ARG A 212 -4.09 12.80 -14.03
N PHE A 213 -4.29 12.50 -12.77
CA PHE A 213 -5.51 12.77 -12.04
C PHE A 213 -5.24 13.85 -10.98
N THR A 214 -5.95 14.97 -11.07
CA THR A 214 -5.87 16.05 -10.09
C THR A 214 -7.01 15.90 -9.10
N PHE A 215 -6.68 15.82 -7.82
CA PHE A 215 -7.62 15.66 -6.73
C PHE A 215 -8.56 16.88 -6.61
N PRO A 216 -9.89 16.71 -6.71
CA PRO A 216 -10.84 17.83 -6.71
C PRO A 216 -11.12 18.35 -5.30
N GLU A 217 -11.56 19.61 -5.18
CA GLU A 217 -11.94 20.17 -3.87
C GLU A 217 -13.14 19.46 -3.23
N ASN A 218 -14.13 19.12 -4.05
CA ASN A 218 -15.30 18.33 -3.64
C ASN A 218 -15.52 17.22 -4.66
N GLY A 219 -15.45 15.96 -4.22
CA GLY A 219 -15.82 14.80 -5.04
C GLY A 219 -17.16 14.22 -4.64
N GLY A 220 -17.31 13.84 -3.36
CA GLY A 220 -18.47 13.08 -2.88
C GLY A 220 -18.50 11.64 -3.40
N TRP A 221 -17.37 11.15 -3.91
CA TRP A 221 -17.24 9.82 -4.52
C TRP A 221 -15.95 9.13 -4.12
N ALA A 222 -15.93 7.80 -4.26
CA ALA A 222 -14.74 6.98 -4.09
C ALA A 222 -14.72 5.86 -5.14
N VAL A 223 -13.54 5.51 -5.64
CA VAL A 223 -13.36 4.46 -6.64
C VAL A 223 -12.14 3.61 -6.30
N LYS A 224 -12.31 2.27 -6.29
CA LYS A 224 -11.20 1.31 -6.37
C LYS A 224 -11.04 0.88 -7.82
N ALA A 225 -9.83 0.97 -8.34
CA ALA A 225 -9.51 0.50 -9.69
C ALA A 225 -8.16 -0.21 -9.72
N PHE A 226 -7.97 -1.07 -10.72
CA PHE A 226 -6.72 -1.80 -10.96
C PHE A 226 -6.29 -1.63 -12.42
N GLY A 227 -4.99 -1.49 -12.64
CA GLY A 227 -4.41 -1.44 -13.97
C GLY A 227 -3.02 -2.05 -14.01
N ASP A 228 -2.56 -2.40 -15.21
CA ASP A 228 -1.19 -2.82 -15.43
C ASP A 228 -0.28 -1.59 -15.52
N LEU A 229 0.85 -1.64 -14.83
CA LEU A 229 1.84 -0.57 -14.85
C LEU A 229 2.47 -0.42 -16.24
N GLY A 230 2.81 0.83 -16.58
CA GLY A 230 3.60 1.14 -17.76
C GLY A 230 5.02 0.56 -17.69
N PRO A 231 5.77 0.55 -18.80
CA PRO A 231 7.12 -0.04 -18.87
C PRO A 231 8.13 0.60 -17.90
N GLU A 232 7.91 1.84 -17.46
CA GLU A 232 8.78 2.48 -16.48
C GLU A 232 8.53 2.01 -15.04
N GLY A 233 7.38 1.37 -14.74
CA GLY A 233 7.06 0.91 -13.38
C GLY A 233 6.94 2.02 -12.34
N ARG A 234 6.52 3.23 -12.75
CA ARG A 234 6.49 4.43 -11.90
C ARG A 234 5.09 4.84 -11.52
N MET A 235 4.91 5.21 -10.25
CA MET A 235 3.70 5.82 -9.73
C MET A 235 4.09 7.07 -8.93
N MET A 236 3.50 8.23 -9.27
CA MET A 236 3.93 9.52 -8.69
C MET A 236 2.76 10.26 -8.06
N LEU A 237 3.00 10.85 -6.90
CA LEU A 237 2.09 11.79 -6.24
C LEU A 237 2.82 13.11 -5.98
N THR A 238 2.27 14.21 -6.51
CA THR A 238 2.84 15.55 -6.34
C THR A 238 1.95 16.41 -5.45
N ASP A 239 2.56 17.05 -4.46
CA ASP A 239 1.93 18.06 -3.61
C ASP A 239 1.72 19.36 -4.39
N PRO A 240 0.52 19.95 -4.37
CA PRO A 240 0.21 21.13 -5.17
C PRO A 240 0.77 22.44 -4.61
N ARG A 241 1.18 22.48 -3.34
CA ARG A 241 1.59 23.73 -2.68
C ARG A 241 3.08 23.95 -2.83
N MET A 242 3.86 22.96 -2.45
CA MET A 242 5.32 23.03 -2.44
C MET A 242 5.93 22.38 -3.67
N GLY A 243 5.19 21.54 -4.39
CA GLY A 243 5.76 20.73 -5.48
C GLY A 243 6.59 19.55 -5.01
N GLU A 244 6.57 19.23 -3.70
CA GLU A 244 7.17 17.98 -3.19
C GLU A 244 6.53 16.78 -3.90
N ARG A 245 7.33 15.75 -4.21
CA ARG A 245 6.85 14.56 -4.92
C ARG A 245 7.29 13.28 -4.24
N LEU A 246 6.35 12.35 -4.08
CA LEU A 246 6.61 10.96 -3.76
C LEU A 246 6.53 10.14 -5.04
N GLU A 247 7.49 9.24 -5.24
CA GLU A 247 7.53 8.33 -6.38
C GLU A 247 7.80 6.91 -5.92
N PHE A 248 6.89 6.00 -6.27
CA PHE A 248 7.12 4.57 -6.20
C PHE A 248 7.73 4.10 -7.52
N VAL A 249 8.77 3.28 -7.45
CA VAL A 249 9.43 2.66 -8.60
C VAL A 249 9.54 1.17 -8.36
N VAL A 250 8.99 0.38 -9.29
CA VAL A 250 9.11 -1.07 -9.31
C VAL A 250 9.71 -1.52 -10.64
N ARG A 251 10.25 -2.73 -10.66
CA ARG A 251 10.45 -3.45 -11.93
C ARG A 251 9.13 -4.07 -12.30
N ARG A 252 8.58 -3.72 -13.46
CA ARG A 252 7.25 -4.19 -13.89
C ARG A 252 7.18 -5.71 -13.99
N GLU A 253 8.29 -6.35 -14.35
CA GLU A 253 8.38 -7.82 -14.44
C GLU A 253 8.30 -8.47 -13.06
N GLU A 254 8.70 -7.75 -12.02
CA GLU A 254 8.55 -8.16 -10.63
C GLU A 254 7.17 -7.76 -10.10
N VAL A 255 6.74 -6.50 -10.22
CA VAL A 255 5.44 -6.02 -9.72
C VAL A 255 4.67 -5.38 -10.88
N PRO A 256 3.74 -6.12 -11.52
CA PRO A 256 3.17 -5.71 -12.81
C PRO A 256 1.98 -4.77 -12.69
N GLN A 257 1.32 -4.71 -11.53
CA GLN A 257 0.01 -4.07 -11.38
C GLN A 257 0.02 -2.98 -10.32
N VAL A 258 -0.96 -2.09 -10.44
CA VAL A 258 -1.26 -1.06 -9.45
C VAL A 258 -2.76 -1.08 -9.11
N GLY A 259 -3.05 -1.18 -7.82
CA GLY A 259 -4.34 -0.84 -7.24
C GLY A 259 -4.37 0.65 -6.87
N VAL A 260 -5.48 1.32 -7.14
CA VAL A 260 -5.72 2.69 -6.69
C VAL A 260 -7.07 2.79 -6.01
N TRP A 261 -7.07 3.30 -4.79
CA TRP A 261 -8.27 3.74 -4.07
C TRP A 261 -8.27 5.25 -4.00
N ILE A 262 -9.10 5.90 -4.83
CA ILE A 262 -9.26 7.35 -4.78
C ILE A 262 -10.53 7.63 -3.98
N ASN A 263 -10.39 8.27 -2.82
CA ASN A 263 -11.51 8.66 -1.99
C ASN A 263 -11.57 10.17 -1.85
N CYS A 264 -12.53 10.78 -2.54
CA CYS A 264 -12.77 12.21 -2.53
C CYS A 264 -13.98 12.55 -1.66
N ARG A 265 -14.03 12.03 -0.42
CA ARG A 265 -15.17 12.09 0.51
C ARG A 265 -16.40 11.30 0.07
N GLY A 266 -16.22 10.18 -0.63
CA GLY A 266 -17.34 9.32 -1.03
C GLY A 266 -17.56 8.10 -0.16
N TRP A 267 -16.56 7.68 0.59
CA TRP A 267 -16.65 6.46 1.39
C TRP A 267 -15.92 6.56 2.73
N ALA A 268 -16.49 5.90 3.73
CA ALA A 268 -15.83 5.51 4.97
C ALA A 268 -16.54 4.26 5.51
N PRO A 269 -15.94 3.55 6.47
CA PRO A 269 -16.63 2.49 7.21
C PRO A 269 -17.96 2.98 7.81
N PRO A 270 -18.94 2.09 8.03
CA PRO A 270 -20.24 2.46 8.58
C PRO A 270 -20.14 3.30 9.85
N GLY A 271 -20.94 4.37 9.93
CA GLY A 271 -20.96 5.28 11.08
C GLY A 271 -19.80 6.28 11.16
N ARG A 272 -19.02 6.43 10.09
CA ARG A 272 -17.90 7.38 9.98
C ARG A 272 -18.15 8.44 8.91
N VAL A 273 -17.42 9.54 9.01
CA VAL A 273 -17.36 10.61 8.00
C VAL A 273 -16.46 10.14 6.85
N PRO A 274 -16.92 10.21 5.58
CA PRO A 274 -16.13 9.87 4.40
C PRO A 274 -14.73 10.51 4.36
N TYR A 275 -13.72 9.69 4.11
CA TYR A 275 -12.33 10.12 4.13
C TYR A 275 -11.93 10.90 2.88
N TYR A 276 -10.79 11.58 2.97
CA TYR A 276 -10.11 12.19 1.84
C TYR A 276 -8.67 11.65 1.80
N ASN A 277 -8.47 10.55 1.08
CA ASN A 277 -7.22 9.82 1.06
C ASN A 277 -7.01 9.08 -0.28
N LEU A 278 -5.81 8.56 -0.47
CA LEU A 278 -5.44 7.76 -1.62
C LEU A 278 -4.77 6.46 -1.14
N ALA A 279 -5.22 5.28 -1.55
CA ALA A 279 -4.34 4.11 -1.54
C ALA A 279 -3.67 4.01 -2.92
N LEU A 280 -2.35 3.92 -2.96
CA LEU A 280 -1.57 3.76 -4.18
C LEU A 280 -0.71 2.51 -4.05
N GLU A 281 -1.15 1.44 -4.67
CA GLU A 281 -0.81 0.09 -4.25
C GLU A 281 -0.08 -0.68 -5.36
N PRO A 282 1.26 -0.71 -5.39
CA PRO A 282 1.98 -1.71 -6.18
C PRO A 282 1.54 -3.12 -5.75
N CYS A 283 1.10 -3.96 -6.69
CA CYS A 283 0.48 -5.24 -6.36
C CYS A 283 0.76 -6.37 -7.37
N PHE A 284 0.49 -7.61 -6.92
CA PHE A 284 0.34 -8.81 -7.72
C PHE A 284 -1.10 -9.28 -7.68
N GLY A 285 -1.72 -9.42 -8.83
CA GLY A 285 -3.10 -9.85 -8.92
C GLY A 285 -4.09 -8.74 -8.55
N ALA A 286 -5.32 -8.96 -8.99
CA ALA A 286 -6.48 -8.10 -8.84
C ALA A 286 -7.76 -8.91 -9.09
N PRO A 287 -8.90 -8.58 -8.45
CA PRO A 287 -9.12 -7.44 -7.58
C PRO A 287 -8.69 -7.77 -6.14
N ASP A 288 -9.13 -6.96 -5.17
CA ASP A 288 -8.78 -7.11 -3.75
C ASP A 288 -9.07 -8.51 -3.17
N ARG A 289 -10.06 -9.23 -3.69
CA ARG A 289 -10.43 -10.56 -3.21
C ARG A 289 -9.72 -11.66 -4.00
N LEU A 290 -9.00 -12.53 -3.30
CA LEU A 290 -8.26 -13.64 -3.90
C LEU A 290 -9.15 -14.63 -4.67
N ASP A 291 -10.36 -14.92 -4.18
CA ASP A 291 -11.27 -15.84 -4.87
C ASP A 291 -11.72 -15.31 -6.24
N LEU A 292 -12.01 -14.01 -6.34
CA LEU A 292 -12.30 -13.35 -7.62
C LEU A 292 -11.06 -13.27 -8.51
N ALA A 293 -9.88 -13.01 -7.92
CA ALA A 293 -8.61 -12.98 -8.65
C ALA A 293 -8.27 -14.34 -9.27
N VAL A 294 -8.69 -15.44 -8.64
CA VAL A 294 -8.57 -16.81 -9.19
C VAL A 294 -9.64 -17.11 -10.23
N ALA A 295 -10.91 -16.91 -9.86
CA ALA A 295 -12.04 -17.46 -10.60
C ALA A 295 -12.52 -16.58 -11.75
N GLU A 296 -12.41 -15.25 -11.62
CA GLU A 296 -13.06 -14.31 -12.54
C GLU A 296 -12.04 -13.44 -13.28
N TRP A 297 -11.03 -12.91 -12.58
CA TRP A 297 -10.04 -12.02 -13.19
C TRP A 297 -8.79 -12.77 -13.67
N HIS A 298 -8.56 -14.00 -13.19
CA HIS A 298 -7.44 -14.86 -13.57
C HIS A 298 -6.06 -14.21 -13.45
N THR A 299 -5.85 -13.41 -12.40
CA THR A 299 -4.60 -12.67 -12.16
C THR A 299 -3.85 -13.18 -10.92
N ALA A 300 -4.49 -14.02 -10.10
CA ALA A 300 -3.87 -14.60 -8.91
C ALA A 300 -2.62 -15.41 -9.29
N GLN A 301 -1.59 -15.27 -8.47
CA GLN A 301 -0.38 -16.07 -8.60
C GLN A 301 -0.58 -17.42 -7.89
N THR A 302 0.27 -18.40 -8.19
CA THR A 302 0.35 -19.65 -7.43
C THR A 302 1.74 -19.78 -6.83
N LEU A 303 1.82 -20.15 -5.55
CA LEU A 303 3.07 -20.48 -4.88
C LEU A 303 3.15 -22.00 -4.71
N HIS A 304 4.18 -22.62 -5.27
CA HIS A 304 4.40 -24.07 -5.21
C HIS A 304 5.26 -24.48 -4.00
N PRO A 305 5.17 -25.75 -3.55
CA PRO A 305 6.02 -26.25 -2.46
C PRO A 305 7.52 -26.04 -2.71
N GLY A 306 8.21 -25.48 -1.71
CA GLY A 306 9.64 -25.16 -1.78
C GLY A 306 9.99 -23.94 -2.64
N GLU A 307 8.99 -23.27 -3.24
CA GLU A 307 9.20 -22.11 -4.07
C GLU A 307 9.51 -20.85 -3.25
N GLU A 308 10.41 -20.03 -3.79
CA GLU A 308 10.67 -18.68 -3.31
C GLU A 308 10.29 -17.64 -4.37
N ARG A 309 9.77 -16.50 -3.91
CA ARG A 309 9.47 -15.33 -4.73
C ARG A 309 10.09 -14.10 -4.08
N ALA A 310 10.80 -13.30 -4.87
CA ALA A 310 11.40 -12.06 -4.40
C ALA A 310 11.06 -10.92 -5.36
N TRP A 311 10.81 -9.75 -4.78
CA TRP A 311 10.53 -8.53 -5.54
C TRP A 311 11.00 -7.30 -4.77
N SER A 312 11.00 -6.17 -5.47
CA SER A 312 11.50 -4.91 -4.95
C SER A 312 10.57 -3.74 -5.23
N LEU A 313 10.61 -2.76 -4.33
CA LEU A 313 9.92 -1.48 -4.46
C LEU A 313 10.85 -0.40 -3.90
N ASP A 314 11.11 0.64 -4.67
CA ASP A 314 11.86 1.80 -4.21
C ASP A 314 10.90 2.99 -4.08
N VAL A 315 11.04 3.77 -3.01
CA VAL A 315 10.28 5.00 -2.76
C VAL A 315 11.25 6.17 -2.76
N ARG A 316 11.04 7.13 -3.64
CA ARG A 316 11.88 8.31 -3.80
C ARG A 316 11.10 9.56 -3.41
N LEU A 317 11.71 10.42 -2.60
CA LEU A 317 11.11 11.67 -2.16
C LEU A 317 11.88 12.88 -2.74
N PHE A 318 11.18 13.70 -3.51
CA PHE A 318 11.73 14.92 -4.10
C PHE A 318 11.24 16.13 -3.33
N GLY A 319 12.16 17.05 -3.03
CA GLY A 319 11.82 18.34 -2.44
C GLY A 319 11.03 19.20 -3.44
N GLY A 320 10.31 20.17 -2.90
CA GLY A 320 9.62 21.18 -3.68
C GLY A 320 10.54 22.25 -4.26
N GLU A 321 10.11 22.95 -5.30
CA GLU A 321 10.75 24.20 -5.70
C GLU A 321 10.35 25.30 -4.72
N VAL A 322 11.30 25.83 -3.95
CA VAL A 322 11.11 27.11 -3.26
C VAL A 322 11.15 28.18 -4.34
N SER A 323 9.99 28.60 -4.85
CA SER A 323 9.92 29.84 -5.63
C SER A 323 10.51 30.96 -4.76
N PRO A 324 11.55 31.68 -5.22
CA PRO A 324 12.05 32.83 -4.49
C PRO A 324 10.90 33.83 -4.39
N SER A 325 10.54 34.22 -3.16
CA SER A 325 9.54 35.25 -2.91
C SER A 325 9.89 36.49 -3.75
N PRO A 326 8.95 37.08 -4.51
CA PRO A 326 9.24 38.30 -5.22
C PRO A 326 9.59 39.38 -4.19
N ARG A 327 10.81 39.91 -4.29
CA ARG A 327 11.25 41.07 -3.51
C ARG A 327 10.47 42.32 -3.93
#